data_AF-A0A067EW54-F1
#
_entry.id   AF-A0A067EW54-F1
#
_cell.length_a   1.000
_cell.length_b   1.000
_cell.length_c   1.000
_cell.angle_alpha   90.00
_cell.angle_beta   90.00
_cell.angle_gamma   90.00
#
_symmetry.space_group_name_H-M   'P 1'
#
loop_
_entity.id
_entity.type
_entity.pdbx_description
1 polymer ?
#
loop_
_entity_poly.entity_id
_entity_poly.type
_entity_poly.pdbx_seq_one_letter_code
_entity_poly.pdbx_strand_id
1 'polypeptide(L)'
;MRTFSTIIASSTPIGRYLISRLSLRRSHAISVKPQASTPPMAAADASNEESLRRTLAEKQSAVDAQGNAVRALKAAKASKPDIDAAIESLNRLKLEKSSVERELQSVVSGSGGGASVNREAFRQTVFNTLERRLFFIPSFKIYRGVAGLYDYGPPGCAVKSNVLAFWRQHFVLEEDMLEVDCPCVTPEAVLKASGHVEKFTDLMVKDEKMGTCYRADHLLKDFGNEKLEKDLSLSAEKAAELRHLLAVLDDLSAEELGAKIKEYGITAPDTKNPLSDPYPFNLMFQTSIGPSGLIPGYMRPETAQGIFVNFKDLYYYNGNKLPFAAAQIGQAFRNEFVNSLAEIEHFVDPQDKSHPKFSEVANLEFLMFPREEQMSGKSAKRIPLGEAVSKGIVNNETLGYFIGR
;
A
#
# COMPACT_ATOMS: atom_id res chain seq x y z
N MET A 1 44.58 -12.15 -18.80
CA MET A 1 45.67 -13.04 -18.34
C MET A 1 46.71 -12.20 -17.61
N ARG A 2 46.68 -12.22 -16.28
CA ARG A 2 47.82 -12.05 -15.37
C ARG A 2 47.29 -12.32 -13.96
N THR A 3 47.53 -13.55 -13.53
CA THR A 3 47.31 -14.13 -12.22
C THR A 3 48.27 -13.50 -11.21
N PHE A 4 47.77 -13.15 -10.03
CA PHE A 4 48.59 -13.06 -8.82
C PHE A 4 47.79 -13.67 -7.66
N SER A 5 48.16 -14.90 -7.31
CA SER A 5 47.87 -15.52 -6.04
C SER A 5 48.87 -15.01 -5.01
N THR A 6 48.40 -14.58 -3.84
CA THR A 6 49.19 -14.67 -2.61
C THR A 6 48.26 -15.08 -1.47
N ILE A 7 48.42 -16.34 -1.07
CA ILE A 7 47.91 -16.93 0.17
C ILE A 7 48.90 -16.55 1.27
N ILE A 8 48.42 -15.96 2.37
CA ILE A 8 49.13 -15.99 3.66
C ILE A 8 48.17 -16.53 4.70
N ALA A 9 48.46 -17.74 5.14
CA ALA A 9 47.90 -18.36 6.33
C ALA A 9 48.77 -17.96 7.54
N SER A 10 48.14 -17.58 8.64
CA SER A 10 48.75 -17.66 9.97
C SER A 10 47.72 -18.12 11.00
N SER A 11 47.93 -19.35 11.46
CA SER A 11 47.45 -19.91 12.73
C SER A 11 48.05 -19.10 13.89
N THR A 12 47.39 -18.79 15.01
CA THR A 12 47.02 -19.61 16.20
C THR A 12 46.67 -18.60 17.34
N PRO A 13 46.23 -18.96 18.57
CA PRO A 13 45.24 -19.94 19.04
C PRO A 13 44.08 -19.31 19.84
N ILE A 14 43.09 -20.16 20.07
CA ILE A 14 41.90 -20.06 20.92
C ILE A 14 42.23 -19.67 22.37
N GLY A 15 41.61 -18.58 22.86
CA GLY A 15 41.58 -18.18 24.25
C GLY A 15 40.15 -18.21 24.80
N ARG A 16 39.90 -19.13 25.75
CA ARG A 16 38.65 -19.28 26.51
C ARG A 16 38.27 -17.98 27.21
N TYR A 17 37.05 -17.49 27.00
CA TYR A 17 36.41 -16.55 27.93
C TYR A 17 35.13 -17.13 28.51
N LEU A 18 35.14 -17.15 29.84
CA LEU A 18 34.14 -17.68 30.76
C LEU A 18 32.79 -16.96 30.61
N ILE A 19 31.74 -17.76 30.61
CA ILE A 19 30.35 -17.33 30.84
C ILE A 19 30.22 -16.89 32.30
N SER A 20 29.88 -15.63 32.52
CA SER A 20 29.41 -15.10 33.80
C SER A 20 28.03 -14.51 33.61
N ARG A 21 27.00 -15.27 34.03
CA ARG A 21 25.63 -14.81 34.19
C ARG A 21 25.56 -13.73 35.26
N LEU A 22 25.06 -12.55 34.92
CA LEU A 22 24.53 -11.59 35.89
C LEU A 22 23.15 -11.12 35.43
N SER A 23 22.14 -11.68 36.10
CA SER A 23 20.75 -11.24 36.09
C SER A 23 20.66 -9.90 36.83
N LEU A 24 20.25 -8.85 36.12
CA LEU A 24 19.74 -7.61 36.73
C LEU A 24 18.38 -7.29 36.12
N ARG A 25 17.33 -7.86 36.73
CA ARG A 25 15.96 -7.37 36.62
C ARG A 25 15.89 -6.00 37.32
N ARG A 26 15.65 -4.94 36.56
CA ARG A 26 15.07 -3.69 37.08
C ARG A 26 13.69 -3.51 36.47
N SER A 27 12.70 -3.97 37.22
CA SER A 27 11.29 -3.64 37.05
C SER A 27 11.07 -2.13 37.26
N HIS A 28 10.76 -1.41 36.17
CA HIS A 28 10.10 -0.11 36.25
C HIS A 28 8.61 -0.34 35.97
N ALA A 29 7.81 -0.31 37.04
CA ALA A 29 6.36 -0.27 36.93
C ALA A 29 5.95 1.13 36.45
N ILE A 30 5.48 1.24 35.21
CA ILE A 30 4.78 2.43 34.73
C ILE A 30 3.30 2.22 35.04
N SER A 31 2.80 2.98 36.01
CA SER A 31 1.37 3.05 36.34
C SER A 31 0.63 3.81 35.23
N VAL A 32 -0.09 3.08 34.38
CA VAL A 32 -0.99 3.65 33.37
C VAL A 32 -2.39 3.72 33.97
N LYS A 33 -2.90 4.94 34.19
CA LYS A 33 -4.31 5.16 34.53
C LYS A 33 -5.20 4.84 33.31
N PRO A 34 -6.41 4.27 33.51
CA PRO A 34 -7.30 3.95 32.41
C PRO A 34 -7.91 5.24 31.85
N GLN A 35 -7.69 5.50 30.56
CA GLN A 35 -8.40 6.54 29.83
C GLN A 35 -9.75 5.99 29.35
N ALA A 36 -10.80 6.74 29.60
CA ALA A 36 -12.18 6.39 29.30
C ALA A 36 -12.40 6.11 27.80
N SER A 37 -13.22 5.11 27.53
CA SER A 37 -13.68 4.68 26.20
C SER A 37 -14.30 5.83 25.40
N THR A 38 -13.72 6.17 24.25
CA THR A 38 -14.35 6.99 23.21
C THR A 38 -15.10 6.09 22.21
N PRO A 39 -16.28 6.50 21.69
CA PRO A 39 -17.06 5.72 20.73
C PRO A 39 -16.43 5.76 19.32
N PRO A 40 -16.85 4.89 18.39
CA PRO A 40 -16.15 4.67 17.12
C PRO A 40 -16.37 5.83 16.12
N MET A 41 -15.28 6.53 15.76
CA MET A 41 -15.27 7.74 14.90
C MET A 41 -15.64 7.50 13.42
N ALA A 42 -15.51 6.28 12.91
CA ALA A 42 -15.52 5.98 11.47
C ALA A 42 -16.83 6.21 10.71
N ALA A 43 -17.94 5.68 11.23
CA ALA A 43 -19.27 5.84 10.61
C ALA A 43 -19.80 7.27 10.81
N ALA A 44 -19.33 7.95 11.87
CA ALA A 44 -19.63 9.35 12.11
C ALA A 44 -18.96 10.23 11.05
N ASP A 45 -17.70 9.95 10.67
CA ASP A 45 -16.94 10.76 9.70
C ASP A 45 -17.55 10.76 8.29
N ALA A 46 -18.02 9.61 7.78
CA ALA A 46 -18.67 9.54 6.47
C ALA A 46 -20.04 10.28 6.43
N SER A 47 -20.86 10.10 7.48
CA SER A 47 -22.14 10.82 7.60
C SER A 47 -21.96 12.32 7.84
N ASN A 48 -20.89 12.70 8.54
CA ASN A 48 -20.52 14.08 8.80
C ASN A 48 -20.07 14.78 7.51
N GLU A 49 -19.25 14.10 6.70
CA GLU A 49 -18.84 14.64 5.40
C GLU A 49 -20.02 14.84 4.44
N GLU A 50 -20.94 13.87 4.36
CA GLU A 50 -22.16 13.97 3.55
C GLU A 50 -23.03 15.16 3.97
N SER A 51 -23.22 15.34 5.28
CA SER A 51 -23.94 16.48 5.87
C SER A 51 -23.26 17.81 5.53
N LEU A 52 -21.93 17.87 5.62
CA LEU A 52 -21.15 19.08 5.31
C LEU A 52 -21.21 19.43 3.82
N ARG A 53 -21.14 18.45 2.90
CA ARG A 53 -21.30 18.68 1.46
C ARG A 53 -22.69 19.21 1.12
N ARG A 54 -23.74 18.65 1.72
CA ARG A 54 -25.12 19.13 1.54
C ARG A 54 -25.30 20.56 2.06
N THR A 55 -24.79 20.84 3.25
CA THR A 55 -24.82 22.17 3.86
C THR A 55 -24.06 23.18 2.99
N LEU A 56 -22.91 22.80 2.43
CA LEU A 56 -22.14 23.66 1.53
C LEU A 56 -22.92 24.01 0.26
N ALA A 57 -23.59 23.02 -0.35
CA ALA A 57 -24.42 23.24 -1.53
C ALA A 57 -25.61 24.18 -1.24
N GLU A 58 -26.27 24.02 -0.09
CA GLU A 58 -27.36 24.90 0.35
C GLU A 58 -26.87 26.34 0.57
N LYS A 59 -25.71 26.51 1.22
CA LYS A 59 -25.11 27.84 1.44
C LYS A 59 -24.64 28.49 0.14
N GLN A 60 -24.10 27.72 -0.80
CA GLN A 60 -23.76 28.23 -2.13
C GLN A 60 -25.01 28.73 -2.87
N SER A 61 -26.09 27.95 -2.87
CA SER A 61 -27.37 28.36 -3.48
C SER A 61 -27.93 29.64 -2.84
N ALA A 62 -27.86 29.77 -1.52
CA ALA A 62 -28.28 30.96 -0.80
C ALA A 62 -27.43 32.20 -1.15
N VAL A 63 -26.11 32.03 -1.28
CA VAL A 63 -25.21 33.11 -1.74
C VAL A 63 -25.55 33.56 -3.15
N ASP A 64 -25.86 32.62 -4.05
CA ASP A 64 -26.23 32.93 -5.44
C ASP A 64 -27.58 33.66 -5.52
N ALA A 65 -28.58 33.19 -4.77
CA ALA A 65 -29.89 33.82 -4.67
C ALA A 65 -29.78 35.25 -4.10
N GLN A 66 -29.04 35.44 -3.01
CA GLN A 66 -28.84 36.75 -2.40
C GLN A 66 -27.99 37.67 -3.31
N GLY A 67 -27.02 37.12 -4.02
CA GLY A 67 -26.23 37.85 -5.02
C GLY A 67 -27.08 38.32 -6.21
N ASN A 68 -28.08 37.54 -6.61
CA ASN A 68 -29.08 37.93 -7.62
C ASN A 68 -30.03 39.01 -7.07
N ALA A 69 -30.44 38.92 -5.80
CA ALA A 69 -31.28 39.93 -5.15
C ALA A 69 -30.56 41.30 -5.06
N VAL A 70 -29.28 41.32 -4.67
CA VAL A 70 -28.48 42.56 -4.66
C VAL A 70 -28.36 43.15 -6.07
N ARG A 71 -28.18 42.32 -7.11
CA ARG A 71 -28.15 42.77 -8.51
C ARG A 71 -29.49 43.36 -8.94
N ALA A 72 -30.61 42.74 -8.56
CA ALA A 72 -31.94 43.23 -8.86
C ALA A 72 -32.23 44.58 -8.16
N LEU A 73 -31.87 44.74 -6.88
CA LEU A 73 -32.02 45.99 -6.13
C LEU A 73 -31.21 47.13 -6.74
N LYS A 74 -29.98 46.84 -7.21
CA LYS A 74 -29.14 47.82 -7.93
C LYS A 74 -29.75 48.20 -9.28
N ALA A 75 -30.30 47.24 -10.02
CA ALA A 75 -30.96 47.49 -11.30
C ALA A 75 -32.25 48.31 -11.13
N ALA A 76 -33.01 48.07 -10.06
CA ALA A 76 -34.24 48.79 -9.73
C ALA A 76 -34.01 50.18 -9.11
N LYS A 77 -32.75 50.62 -8.93
CA LYS A 77 -32.37 51.87 -8.26
C LYS A 77 -33.02 52.01 -6.86
N ALA A 78 -33.04 50.91 -6.11
CA ALA A 78 -33.52 50.89 -4.73
C ALA A 78 -32.72 51.85 -3.83
N SER A 79 -33.26 52.14 -2.65
CA SER A 79 -32.62 53.08 -1.73
C SER A 79 -31.26 52.54 -1.25
N LYS A 80 -30.30 53.44 -1.00
CA LYS A 80 -28.96 53.08 -0.54
C LYS A 80 -28.97 52.20 0.74
N PRO A 81 -29.80 52.48 1.76
CA PRO A 81 -29.95 51.61 2.92
C PRO A 81 -30.36 50.17 2.58
N ASP A 82 -31.28 49.98 1.63
CA ASP A 82 -31.78 48.64 1.25
C ASP A 82 -30.70 47.82 0.52
N ILE A 83 -29.91 48.50 -0.33
CA ILE A 83 -28.77 47.87 -1.02
C ILE A 83 -27.68 47.49 -0.02
N ASP A 84 -27.37 48.36 0.93
CA ASP A 84 -26.34 48.13 1.95
C ASP A 84 -26.74 46.97 2.88
N ALA A 85 -28.00 46.92 3.32
CA ALA A 85 -28.54 45.80 4.12
C ALA A 85 -28.47 44.46 3.36
N ALA A 86 -28.80 44.46 2.06
CA ALA A 86 -28.73 43.25 1.23
C ALA A 86 -27.28 42.79 1.00
N ILE A 87 -26.32 43.72 0.88
CA ILE A 87 -24.87 43.42 0.80
C ILE A 87 -24.36 42.85 2.12
N GLU A 88 -24.79 43.37 3.26
CA GLU A 88 -24.41 42.86 4.58
C GLU A 88 -24.90 41.42 4.77
N SER A 89 -26.15 41.12 4.37
CA SER A 89 -26.68 39.77 4.34
C SER A 89 -25.88 38.84 3.41
N LEU A 90 -25.50 39.30 2.22
CA LEU A 90 -24.65 38.54 1.29
C LEU A 90 -23.27 38.23 1.89
N ASN A 91 -22.65 39.21 2.57
CA ASN A 91 -21.34 39.02 3.21
C ASN A 91 -21.41 38.01 4.36
N ARG A 92 -22.51 38.01 5.13
CA ARG A 92 -22.75 37.02 6.19
C ARG A 92 -22.86 35.60 5.62
N LEU A 93 -23.66 35.41 4.56
CA LEU A 93 -23.80 34.12 3.89
C LEU A 93 -22.47 33.62 3.30
N LYS A 94 -21.64 34.52 2.76
CA LYS A 94 -20.29 34.18 2.28
C LYS A 94 -19.36 33.73 3.41
N LEU A 95 -19.45 34.36 4.57
CA LEU A 95 -18.66 33.98 5.74
C LEU A 95 -19.06 32.59 6.27
N GLU A 96 -20.37 32.34 6.39
CA GLU A 96 -20.91 31.03 6.77
C GLU A 96 -20.50 29.94 5.78
N LYS A 97 -20.63 30.21 4.47
CA LYS A 97 -20.15 29.31 3.42
C LYS A 97 -18.67 29.00 3.58
N SER A 98 -17.82 30.01 3.78
CA SER A 98 -16.38 29.83 3.96
C SER A 98 -16.04 29.01 5.22
N SER A 99 -16.84 29.12 6.28
CA SER A 99 -16.69 28.28 7.49
C SER A 99 -16.94 26.81 7.17
N VAL A 100 -18.05 26.52 6.47
CA VAL A 100 -18.41 25.15 6.06
C VAL A 100 -17.39 24.57 5.07
N GLU A 101 -16.86 25.38 4.14
CA GLU A 101 -15.77 24.96 3.23
C GLU A 101 -14.52 24.53 4.00
N ARG A 102 -14.11 25.27 5.04
CA ARG A 102 -12.95 24.90 5.86
C ARG A 102 -13.18 23.63 6.67
N GLU A 103 -14.38 23.48 7.21
CA GLU A 103 -14.76 22.29 7.98
C GLU A 103 -14.79 21.05 7.08
N LEU A 104 -15.44 21.14 5.91
CA LEU A 104 -15.46 20.07 4.92
C LEU A 104 -14.04 19.72 4.44
N GLN A 105 -13.20 20.72 4.13
CA GLN A 105 -11.80 20.46 3.75
C GLN A 105 -11.05 19.70 4.84
N SER A 106 -11.31 20.00 6.12
CA SER A 106 -10.67 19.32 7.25
C SER A 106 -11.14 17.88 7.47
N VAL A 107 -12.36 17.54 7.04
CA VAL A 107 -12.91 16.19 7.10
C VAL A 107 -12.43 15.37 5.91
N VAL A 108 -12.53 15.93 4.70
CA VAL A 108 -12.14 15.29 3.44
C VAL A 108 -10.64 14.99 3.38
N SER A 109 -9.79 15.88 3.91
CA SER A 109 -8.34 15.69 3.92
C SER A 109 -7.86 14.76 5.07
N GLY A 110 -8.79 14.18 5.85
CA GLY A 110 -8.53 13.72 7.22
C GLY A 110 -8.09 14.90 8.11
N SER A 111 -7.98 14.72 9.43
CA SER A 111 -7.59 15.74 10.43
C SER A 111 -6.19 16.36 10.20
N GLY A 112 -6.01 17.01 9.05
CA GLY A 112 -4.75 17.09 8.32
C GLY A 112 -4.86 17.96 7.07
N GLY A 113 -5.84 18.86 6.96
CA GLY A 113 -5.91 19.86 5.88
C GLY A 113 -4.69 20.80 5.81
N GLY A 114 -3.92 20.92 6.91
CA GLY A 114 -2.57 21.52 6.91
C GLY A 114 -1.43 20.50 6.78
N ALA A 115 -1.75 19.21 6.81
CA ALA A 115 -0.84 18.07 6.80
C ALA A 115 -0.66 17.43 5.41
N SER A 116 -1.56 17.57 4.44
CA SER A 116 -1.37 16.97 3.10
C SER A 116 -0.26 17.68 2.29
N VAL A 117 -0.29 19.01 2.24
CA VAL A 117 0.80 19.84 1.67
C VAL A 117 2.09 19.62 2.45
N ASN A 118 2.01 19.49 3.78
CA ASN A 118 3.16 19.16 4.62
C ASN A 118 3.67 17.72 4.38
N ARG A 119 2.80 16.76 4.09
CA ARG A 119 3.14 15.34 3.87
C ARG A 119 3.84 15.15 2.53
N GLU A 120 3.35 15.77 1.46
CA GLU A 120 4.05 15.69 0.17
C GLU A 120 5.37 16.48 0.20
N ALA A 121 5.38 17.67 0.81
CA ALA A 121 6.61 18.41 1.04
C ALA A 121 7.61 17.63 1.92
N PHE A 122 7.12 16.95 2.96
CA PHE A 122 7.92 16.07 3.82
C PHE A 122 8.43 14.87 3.05
N ARG A 123 7.58 14.19 2.27
CA ARG A 123 7.96 13.06 1.41
C ARG A 123 9.06 13.47 0.44
N GLN A 124 8.90 14.62 -0.23
CA GLN A 124 9.92 15.16 -1.12
C GLN A 124 11.20 15.50 -0.37
N THR A 125 11.10 16.06 0.84
CA THR A 125 12.26 16.38 1.68
C THR A 125 13.00 15.12 2.12
N VAL A 126 12.29 14.06 2.51
CA VAL A 126 12.84 12.75 2.87
C VAL A 126 13.51 12.13 1.65
N PHE A 127 12.82 12.09 0.51
CA PHE A 127 13.36 11.56 -0.74
C PHE A 127 14.66 12.27 -1.14
N ASN A 128 14.65 13.61 -1.17
CA ASN A 128 15.82 14.43 -1.48
C ASN A 128 16.96 14.18 -0.49
N THR A 129 16.65 13.96 0.79
CA THR A 129 17.65 13.67 1.82
C THR A 129 18.28 12.30 1.62
N LEU A 130 17.46 11.27 1.37
CA LEU A 130 17.91 9.90 1.13
C LEU A 130 18.76 9.81 -0.14
N GLU A 131 18.35 10.46 -1.23
CA GLU A 131 19.11 10.51 -2.48
C GLU A 131 20.43 11.28 -2.29
N ARG A 132 20.40 12.47 -1.69
CA ARG A 132 21.62 13.28 -1.42
C ARG A 132 22.60 12.57 -0.50
N ARG A 133 22.12 11.74 0.43
CA ARG A 133 22.93 10.92 1.33
C ARG A 133 23.26 9.55 0.76
N LEU A 134 22.89 9.28 -0.50
CA LEU A 134 23.20 8.06 -1.22
C LEU A 134 22.66 6.79 -0.52
N PHE A 135 21.49 6.88 0.12
CA PHE A 135 20.78 5.67 0.58
C PHE A 135 20.29 4.85 -0.61
N PHE A 136 19.70 5.52 -1.60
CA PHE A 136 19.41 4.95 -2.91
C PHE A 136 19.52 6.04 -3.98
N ILE A 137 19.70 5.63 -5.23
CA ILE A 137 19.67 6.50 -6.41
C ILE A 137 18.89 5.82 -7.54
N PRO A 138 18.27 6.57 -8.46
CA PRO A 138 17.72 5.99 -9.68
C PRO A 138 18.81 5.23 -10.45
N SER A 139 18.57 3.96 -10.80
CA SER A 139 19.54 3.16 -11.55
C SER A 139 19.80 3.76 -12.92
N PHE A 140 21.03 3.65 -13.41
CA PHE A 140 21.45 4.14 -14.74
C PHE A 140 21.23 5.65 -14.96
N LYS A 141 21.27 6.47 -13.90
CA LYS A 141 20.99 7.93 -13.93
C LYS A 141 21.73 8.69 -15.04
N ILE A 142 23.00 8.36 -15.32
CA ILE A 142 23.79 9.00 -16.38
C ILE A 142 23.28 8.69 -17.80
N TYR A 143 22.48 7.64 -17.94
CA TYR A 143 21.78 7.23 -19.16
C TYR A 143 20.29 7.58 -19.14
N ARG A 144 19.90 8.63 -18.38
CA ARG A 144 18.51 9.09 -18.15
C ARG A 144 17.68 8.22 -17.20
N GLY A 145 18.26 7.13 -16.70
CA GLY A 145 17.62 6.23 -15.75
C GLY A 145 16.47 5.41 -16.33
N VAL A 146 15.97 4.47 -15.51
CA VAL A 146 14.80 3.65 -15.84
C VAL A 146 13.87 3.70 -14.63
N ALA A 147 12.60 4.07 -14.86
CA ALA A 147 11.60 4.13 -13.80
C ALA A 147 11.44 2.75 -13.14
N GLY A 148 11.24 2.73 -11.82
CA GLY A 148 11.08 1.47 -11.06
C GLY A 148 12.38 0.74 -10.70
N LEU A 149 13.53 1.19 -11.20
CA LEU A 149 14.84 0.61 -10.88
C LEU A 149 15.67 1.58 -10.03
N TYR A 150 16.19 1.09 -8.90
CA TYR A 150 16.99 1.88 -7.97
C TYR A 150 18.22 1.10 -7.50
N ASP A 151 19.35 1.79 -7.43
CA ASP A 151 20.59 1.29 -6.85
C ASP A 151 20.66 1.72 -5.38
N TYR A 152 20.91 0.77 -4.48
CA TYR A 152 21.19 1.09 -3.08
C TYR A 152 22.65 1.57 -2.95
N GLY A 153 22.85 2.74 -2.37
CA GLY A 153 24.20 3.22 -2.04
C GLY A 153 24.68 2.69 -0.68
N PRO A 154 25.89 3.07 -0.22
CA PRO A 154 26.53 2.44 0.94
C PRO A 154 25.66 2.38 2.22
N PRO A 155 25.03 3.47 2.69
CA PRO A 155 24.17 3.39 3.87
C PRO A 155 22.88 2.61 3.61
N GLY A 156 22.33 2.65 2.40
CA GLY A 156 21.14 1.86 2.04
C GLY A 156 21.41 0.36 2.02
N CYS A 157 22.57 -0.06 1.51
CA CYS A 157 23.03 -1.44 1.58
C CYS A 157 23.18 -1.92 3.03
N ALA A 158 23.73 -1.07 3.92
CA ALA A 158 23.86 -1.40 5.34
C ALA A 158 22.48 -1.56 6.01
N VAL A 159 21.55 -0.63 5.77
CA VAL A 159 20.17 -0.73 6.29
C VAL A 159 19.49 -2.00 5.78
N LYS A 160 19.53 -2.26 4.47
CA LYS A 160 18.96 -3.46 3.86
C LYS A 160 19.52 -4.74 4.48
N SER A 161 20.85 -4.81 4.63
CA SER A 161 21.51 -5.96 5.27
C SER A 161 21.03 -6.17 6.71
N ASN A 162 20.93 -5.08 7.49
CA ASN A 162 20.47 -5.15 8.89
C ASN A 162 19.01 -5.59 8.99
N VAL A 163 18.12 -5.09 8.13
CA VAL A 163 16.71 -5.52 8.10
C VAL A 163 16.60 -7.01 7.76
N LEU A 164 17.34 -7.48 6.75
CA LEU A 164 17.33 -8.90 6.36
C LEU A 164 17.94 -9.80 7.45
N ALA A 165 18.97 -9.34 8.15
CA ALA A 165 19.57 -10.08 9.27
C ALA A 165 18.59 -10.17 10.45
N PHE A 166 17.90 -9.07 10.78
CA PHE A 166 16.86 -9.08 11.80
C PHE A 166 15.70 -10.01 11.41
N TRP A 167 15.24 -9.97 10.16
CA TRP A 167 14.17 -10.85 9.67
C TRP A 167 14.56 -12.32 9.78
N ARG A 168 15.80 -12.69 9.42
CA ARG A 168 16.31 -14.05 9.62
C ARG A 168 16.31 -14.45 11.08
N GLN A 169 16.76 -13.58 11.97
CA GLN A 169 16.75 -13.85 13.40
C GLN A 169 15.32 -14.03 13.92
N HIS A 170 14.39 -13.20 13.46
CA HIS A 170 13.02 -13.15 13.96
C HIS A 170 12.14 -14.28 13.44
N PHE A 171 12.35 -14.75 12.21
CA PHE A 171 11.53 -15.81 11.61
C PHE A 171 12.32 -17.09 11.41
N VAL A 172 13.38 -17.04 10.58
CA VAL A 172 14.12 -18.25 10.17
C VAL A 172 14.74 -18.97 11.36
N LEU A 173 15.44 -18.25 12.23
CA LEU A 173 16.14 -18.84 13.37
C LEU A 173 15.20 -19.14 14.55
N GLU A 174 14.14 -18.35 14.76
CA GLU A 174 13.21 -18.57 15.87
C GLU A 174 12.28 -19.78 15.63
N GLU A 175 11.93 -20.04 14.37
CA GLU A 175 11.01 -21.11 13.98
C GLU A 175 11.71 -22.28 13.25
N ASP A 176 13.05 -22.32 13.30
CA ASP A 176 13.87 -23.35 12.65
C ASP A 176 13.50 -23.58 11.16
N MET A 177 13.21 -22.50 10.43
CA MET A 177 12.75 -22.58 9.04
C MET A 177 13.87 -23.02 8.11
N LEU A 178 13.50 -23.78 7.08
CA LEU A 178 14.41 -24.24 6.04
C LEU A 178 14.65 -23.10 5.02
N GLU A 179 15.68 -22.27 5.23
CA GLU A 179 16.06 -21.23 4.28
C GLU A 179 16.64 -21.84 2.98
N VAL A 180 16.09 -21.44 1.83
CA VAL A 180 16.56 -21.86 0.50
C VAL A 180 16.87 -20.65 -0.39
N ASP A 181 17.75 -20.85 -1.37
CA ASP A 181 18.03 -19.87 -2.42
C ASP A 181 17.79 -20.51 -3.80
N CYS A 182 16.72 -20.09 -4.47
CA CYS A 182 16.35 -20.56 -5.80
C CYS A 182 16.73 -19.56 -6.90
N PRO A 183 16.91 -19.99 -8.16
CA PRO A 183 17.20 -19.09 -9.28
C PRO A 183 16.11 -18.02 -9.50
N CYS A 184 16.52 -16.88 -10.07
CA CYS A 184 15.59 -15.82 -10.48
C CYS A 184 14.89 -16.13 -11.82
N VAL A 185 15.55 -16.88 -12.70
CA VAL A 185 14.99 -17.26 -14.01
C VAL A 185 14.16 -18.53 -13.85
N THR A 186 12.91 -18.47 -14.26
CA THR A 186 11.92 -19.54 -14.11
C THR A 186 11.42 -19.98 -15.48
N PRO A 187 11.45 -21.29 -15.82
CA PRO A 187 10.87 -21.79 -17.06
C PRO A 187 9.37 -21.51 -17.15
N GLU A 188 8.87 -21.18 -18.35
CA GLU A 188 7.45 -20.86 -18.58
C GLU A 188 6.50 -21.92 -18.00
N ALA A 189 6.83 -23.20 -18.14
CA ALA A 189 6.00 -24.30 -17.67
C ALA A 189 5.63 -24.22 -16.18
N VAL A 190 6.55 -23.75 -15.34
CA VAL A 190 6.32 -23.59 -13.88
C VAL A 190 5.31 -22.47 -13.63
N LEU A 191 5.47 -21.33 -14.30
CA LEU A 191 4.59 -20.17 -14.15
C LEU A 191 3.24 -20.35 -14.85
N LYS A 192 3.19 -21.20 -15.86
CA LYS A 192 1.93 -21.64 -16.46
C LYS A 192 1.17 -22.56 -15.51
N ALA A 193 1.85 -23.53 -14.90
CA ALA A 193 1.24 -24.44 -13.94
C ALA A 193 0.70 -23.72 -12.68
N SER A 194 1.38 -22.67 -12.22
CA SER A 194 0.90 -21.83 -11.11
C SER A 194 -0.14 -20.78 -11.53
N GLY A 195 -0.46 -20.67 -12.82
CA GLY A 195 -1.47 -19.74 -13.36
C GLY A 195 -0.99 -18.31 -13.58
N HIS A 196 0.27 -17.99 -13.29
CA HIS A 196 0.83 -16.66 -13.47
C HIS A 196 0.83 -16.21 -14.92
N VAL A 197 1.11 -17.10 -15.89
CA VAL A 197 1.11 -16.73 -17.31
C VAL A 197 -0.24 -16.18 -17.77
N GLU A 198 -1.33 -16.69 -17.21
CA GLU A 198 -2.70 -16.30 -17.58
C GLU A 198 -3.24 -15.16 -16.70
N LYS A 199 -2.97 -15.19 -15.40
CA LYS A 199 -3.60 -14.30 -14.41
C LYS A 199 -2.72 -13.15 -13.93
N PHE A 200 -1.42 -13.18 -14.17
CA PHE A 200 -0.50 -12.13 -13.75
C PHE A 200 -0.47 -10.99 -14.78
N THR A 201 -1.66 -10.48 -15.08
CA THR A 201 -1.90 -9.40 -16.03
C THR A 201 -2.62 -8.26 -15.34
N ASP A 202 -2.19 -7.04 -15.59
CA ASP A 202 -2.95 -5.83 -15.23
C ASP A 202 -3.62 -5.27 -16.48
N LEU A 203 -4.70 -4.53 -16.28
CA LEU A 203 -5.37 -3.81 -17.34
C LEU A 203 -4.66 -2.48 -17.59
N MET A 204 -4.08 -2.35 -18.79
CA MET A 204 -3.34 -1.18 -19.22
C MET A 204 -4.13 -0.40 -20.28
N VAL A 205 -3.96 0.91 -20.29
CA VAL A 205 -4.39 1.80 -21.37
C VAL A 205 -3.18 2.50 -21.96
N LYS A 206 -3.26 2.87 -23.24
CA LYS A 206 -2.15 3.46 -23.99
C LYS A 206 -2.52 4.85 -24.50
N ASP A 207 -1.62 5.82 -24.33
CA ASP A 207 -1.72 7.10 -25.04
C ASP A 207 -1.65 6.81 -26.56
N GLU A 208 -2.72 7.09 -27.28
CA GLU A 208 -2.84 6.73 -28.70
C GLU A 208 -1.82 7.46 -29.59
N LYS A 209 -1.26 8.59 -29.12
CA LYS A 209 -0.28 9.37 -29.89
C LYS A 209 1.16 9.06 -29.49
N MET A 210 1.45 8.97 -28.20
CA MET A 210 2.81 8.79 -27.69
C MET A 210 3.19 7.33 -27.44
N GLY A 211 2.18 6.48 -27.27
CA GLY A 211 2.35 5.06 -26.99
C GLY A 211 2.76 4.73 -25.56
N THR A 212 2.83 5.72 -24.67
CA THR A 212 3.04 5.51 -23.23
C THR A 212 1.89 4.72 -22.65
N CYS A 213 2.19 3.68 -21.88
CA CYS A 213 1.20 2.84 -21.22
C CYS A 213 1.01 3.27 -19.77
N TYR A 214 -0.23 3.21 -19.30
CA TYR A 214 -0.64 3.52 -17.94
C TYR A 214 -1.55 2.41 -17.43
N ARG A 215 -1.49 2.14 -16.13
CA ARG A 215 -2.43 1.24 -15.45
C ARG A 215 -3.81 1.86 -15.38
N ALA A 216 -4.82 1.17 -15.89
CA ALA A 216 -6.19 1.68 -16.02
C ALA A 216 -6.83 1.96 -14.65
N ASP A 217 -6.63 1.05 -13.70
CA ASP A 217 -7.10 1.16 -12.32
C ASP A 217 -6.45 2.33 -11.60
N HIS A 218 -5.12 2.49 -11.73
CA HIS A 218 -4.39 3.61 -11.13
C HIS A 218 -4.89 4.97 -11.63
N LEU A 219 -5.17 5.11 -12.93
CA LEU A 219 -5.73 6.35 -13.48
C LEU A 219 -7.09 6.68 -12.87
N LEU A 220 -7.97 5.68 -12.72
CA LEU A 220 -9.28 5.89 -12.11
C LEU A 220 -9.17 6.21 -10.61
N LYS A 221 -8.24 5.55 -9.93
CA LYS A 221 -7.93 5.77 -8.51
C LYS A 221 -7.44 7.19 -8.25
N ASP A 222 -6.46 7.64 -9.03
CA ASP A 222 -5.87 8.97 -8.91
C ASP A 222 -6.91 10.05 -9.23
N PHE A 223 -7.71 9.85 -10.28
CA PHE A 223 -8.83 10.75 -10.61
C PHE A 223 -9.85 10.82 -9.47
N GLY A 224 -10.28 9.67 -8.93
CA GLY A 224 -11.26 9.58 -7.85
C GLY A 224 -10.77 10.29 -6.58
N ASN A 225 -9.53 10.03 -6.16
CA ASN A 225 -8.93 10.69 -5.01
C ASN A 225 -8.78 12.21 -5.23
N GLU A 226 -8.28 12.63 -6.40
CA GLU A 226 -8.13 14.04 -6.71
C GLU A 226 -9.47 14.79 -6.69
N LYS A 227 -10.53 14.19 -7.25
CA LYS A 227 -11.87 14.76 -7.23
C LYS A 227 -12.45 14.83 -5.82
N LEU A 228 -12.29 13.76 -5.03
CA LEU A 228 -12.77 13.75 -3.66
C LEU A 228 -12.07 14.81 -2.80
N GLU A 229 -10.75 14.97 -2.95
CA GLU A 229 -9.91 15.87 -2.14
C GLU A 229 -9.98 17.35 -2.54
N LYS A 230 -10.01 17.64 -3.84
CA LYS A 230 -9.88 19.02 -4.37
C LYS A 230 -11.22 19.65 -4.76
N ASP A 231 -12.23 18.84 -5.12
CA ASP A 231 -13.53 19.34 -5.56
C ASP A 231 -14.55 19.32 -4.42
N LEU A 232 -14.50 20.36 -3.58
CA LEU A 232 -15.46 20.56 -2.49
C LEU A 232 -16.89 20.82 -2.97
N SER A 233 -17.07 21.18 -4.24
CA SER A 233 -18.39 21.44 -4.84
C SER A 233 -19.11 20.17 -5.30
N LEU A 234 -18.41 19.03 -5.26
CA LEU A 234 -18.94 17.75 -5.68
C LEU A 234 -20.06 17.30 -4.73
N SER A 235 -21.21 16.94 -5.30
CA SER A 235 -22.41 16.55 -4.52
C SER A 235 -22.13 15.34 -3.63
N ALA A 236 -22.92 15.20 -2.55
CA ALA A 236 -22.78 14.11 -1.60
C ALA A 236 -22.95 12.73 -2.27
N GLU A 237 -23.89 12.64 -3.21
CA GLU A 237 -24.19 11.42 -3.97
C GLU A 237 -23.01 11.03 -4.88
N LYS A 238 -22.43 11.99 -5.62
CA LYS A 238 -21.26 11.74 -6.47
C LYS A 238 -20.02 11.37 -5.66
N ALA A 239 -19.86 11.96 -4.48
CA ALA A 239 -18.76 11.60 -3.58
C ALA A 239 -18.91 10.18 -3.05
N ALA A 240 -20.14 9.76 -2.69
CA ALA A 240 -20.43 8.39 -2.29
C ALA A 240 -20.21 7.40 -3.45
N GLU A 241 -20.63 7.75 -4.67
CA GLU A 241 -20.39 6.94 -5.87
C GLU A 241 -18.89 6.73 -6.13
N LEU A 242 -18.09 7.81 -6.11
CA LEU A 242 -16.64 7.71 -6.30
C LEU A 242 -15.97 6.86 -5.21
N ARG A 243 -16.39 6.97 -3.95
CA ARG A 243 -15.86 6.11 -2.88
C ARG A 243 -16.21 4.65 -3.09
N HIS A 244 -17.46 4.37 -3.48
CA HIS A 244 -17.88 3.01 -3.77
C HIS A 244 -17.07 2.44 -4.95
N LEU A 245 -16.90 3.22 -6.01
CA LEU A 245 -16.07 2.87 -7.16
C LEU A 245 -14.63 2.56 -6.74
N LEU A 246 -14.01 3.38 -5.89
CA LEU A 246 -12.66 3.14 -5.37
C LEU A 246 -12.57 1.87 -4.51
N ALA A 247 -13.65 1.49 -3.83
CA ALA A 247 -13.70 0.29 -3.01
C ALA A 247 -13.85 -1.01 -3.82
N VAL A 248 -14.47 -0.94 -5.00
CA VAL A 248 -14.69 -2.08 -5.90
C VAL A 248 -13.77 -2.07 -7.14
N LEU A 249 -12.79 -1.15 -7.16
CA LEU A 249 -11.94 -0.89 -8.33
C LEU A 249 -11.20 -2.13 -8.82
N ASP A 250 -10.71 -2.95 -7.89
CA ASP A 250 -9.93 -4.16 -8.18
C ASP A 250 -10.78 -5.28 -8.80
N ASP A 251 -12.12 -5.19 -8.69
CA ASP A 251 -13.06 -6.20 -9.20
C ASP A 251 -13.65 -5.82 -10.58
N LEU A 252 -13.32 -4.64 -11.12
CA LEU A 252 -13.89 -4.17 -12.39
C LEU A 252 -13.29 -4.91 -13.60
N SER A 253 -14.15 -5.26 -14.55
CA SER A 253 -13.73 -5.80 -15.85
C SER A 253 -13.08 -4.74 -16.74
N ALA A 254 -12.41 -5.18 -17.82
CA ALA A 254 -11.79 -4.28 -18.81
C ALA A 254 -12.81 -3.34 -19.46
N GLU A 255 -14.00 -3.86 -19.75
CA GLU A 255 -15.10 -3.10 -20.35
C GLU A 255 -15.65 -2.05 -19.38
N GLU A 256 -15.84 -2.40 -18.11
CA GLU A 256 -16.32 -1.48 -17.08
C GLU A 256 -15.29 -0.38 -16.78
N LEU A 257 -14.01 -0.74 -16.66
CA LEU A 257 -12.90 0.22 -16.50
C LEU A 257 -12.84 1.18 -17.69
N GLY A 258 -12.92 0.65 -18.92
CA GLY A 258 -12.91 1.46 -20.13
C GLY A 258 -14.10 2.40 -20.22
N ALA A 259 -15.29 1.92 -19.84
CA ALA A 259 -16.50 2.75 -19.76
C ALA A 259 -16.34 3.88 -18.75
N LYS A 260 -15.83 3.61 -17.55
CA LYS A 260 -15.60 4.64 -16.52
C LYS A 260 -14.53 5.65 -16.93
N ILE A 261 -13.43 5.22 -17.54
CA ILE A 261 -12.39 6.12 -18.08
C ILE A 261 -13.00 7.10 -19.09
N LYS A 262 -13.86 6.61 -20.00
CA LYS A 262 -14.55 7.45 -20.99
C LYS A 262 -15.62 8.35 -20.37
N GLU A 263 -16.43 7.81 -19.46
CA GLU A 263 -17.50 8.53 -18.75
C GLU A 263 -16.94 9.75 -17.99
N TYR A 264 -15.83 9.56 -17.29
CA TYR A 264 -15.16 10.63 -16.54
C TYR A 264 -14.23 11.51 -17.38
N GLY A 265 -14.06 11.20 -18.67
CA GLY A 265 -13.18 11.95 -19.57
C GLY A 265 -11.71 11.92 -19.15
N ILE A 266 -11.25 10.79 -18.59
CA ILE A 266 -9.87 10.62 -18.15
C ILE A 266 -8.96 10.54 -19.38
N THR A 267 -7.87 11.30 -19.34
CA THR A 267 -6.88 11.41 -20.42
C THR A 267 -5.49 11.09 -19.88
N ALA A 268 -4.52 10.88 -20.78
CA ALA A 268 -3.13 10.66 -20.40
C ALA A 268 -2.64 11.82 -19.48
N PRO A 269 -2.09 11.52 -18.27
CA PRO A 269 -1.75 12.54 -17.29
C PRO A 269 -0.82 13.64 -17.81
N ASP A 270 0.19 13.25 -18.60
CA ASP A 270 1.27 14.12 -19.05
C ASP A 270 0.91 14.94 -20.30
N THR A 271 0.13 14.35 -21.22
CA THR A 271 -0.09 14.88 -22.57
C THR A 271 -1.52 15.32 -22.81
N LYS A 272 -2.46 14.90 -21.96
CA LYS A 272 -3.91 15.07 -22.12
C LYS A 272 -4.47 14.44 -23.42
N ASN A 273 -3.73 13.49 -24.00
CA ASN A 273 -4.18 12.75 -25.17
C ASN A 273 -5.28 11.72 -24.82
N PRO A 274 -6.08 11.30 -25.81
CA PRO A 274 -6.96 10.15 -25.68
C PRO A 274 -6.19 8.87 -25.32
N LEU A 275 -6.87 8.00 -24.57
CA LEU A 275 -6.38 6.70 -24.14
C LEU A 275 -7.10 5.60 -24.92
N SER A 276 -6.40 4.52 -25.23
CA SER A 276 -7.00 3.30 -25.80
C SER A 276 -7.97 2.64 -24.82
N ASP A 277 -8.74 1.66 -25.31
CA ASP A 277 -9.47 0.75 -24.42
C ASP A 277 -8.49 -0.06 -23.55
N PRO A 278 -8.88 -0.44 -22.31
CA PRO A 278 -8.06 -1.27 -21.45
C PRO A 278 -7.79 -2.64 -22.07
N TYR A 279 -6.56 -3.11 -21.98
CA TYR A 279 -6.14 -4.43 -22.45
C TYR A 279 -5.25 -5.13 -21.42
N PRO A 280 -5.28 -6.46 -21.34
CA PRO A 280 -4.43 -7.19 -20.41
C PRO A 280 -2.96 -7.09 -20.83
N PHE A 281 -2.10 -6.78 -19.87
CA PHE A 281 -0.65 -6.71 -20.05
C PHE A 281 0.05 -7.59 -19.03
N ASN A 282 0.90 -8.50 -19.49
CA ASN A 282 1.64 -9.39 -18.61
C ASN A 282 2.75 -8.62 -17.87
N LEU A 283 2.72 -8.71 -16.54
CA LEU A 283 3.65 -8.01 -15.67
C LEU A 283 4.96 -8.76 -15.43
N MET A 284 5.18 -9.92 -16.05
CA MET A 284 6.42 -10.67 -15.89
C MET A 284 7.44 -10.26 -16.95
N PHE A 285 8.71 -10.12 -16.55
CA PHE A 285 9.79 -9.95 -17.52
C PHE A 285 10.06 -11.27 -18.22
N GLN A 286 9.72 -11.35 -19.51
CA GLN A 286 10.02 -12.51 -20.34
C GLN A 286 11.49 -12.53 -20.76
N THR A 287 12.05 -13.73 -20.83
CA THR A 287 13.41 -14.01 -21.31
C THR A 287 13.46 -15.37 -22.01
N SER A 288 14.63 -15.75 -22.51
CA SER A 288 14.88 -17.07 -23.08
C SER A 288 16.04 -17.74 -22.37
N ILE A 289 15.89 -19.04 -22.07
CA ILE A 289 16.89 -19.85 -21.40
C ILE A 289 17.75 -20.56 -22.44
N GLY A 290 19.06 -20.38 -22.33
CA GLY A 290 20.05 -20.99 -23.23
C GLY A 290 20.23 -20.22 -24.55
N PRO A 291 21.33 -20.52 -25.28
CA PRO A 291 21.75 -19.74 -26.45
C PRO A 291 20.83 -19.89 -27.66
N SER A 292 20.01 -20.95 -27.73
CA SER A 292 19.11 -21.20 -28.85
C SER A 292 17.84 -20.34 -28.81
N GLY A 293 17.53 -19.73 -27.66
CA GLY A 293 16.29 -18.98 -27.46
C GLY A 293 15.01 -19.84 -27.40
N LEU A 294 15.13 -21.16 -27.53
CA LEU A 294 13.99 -22.07 -27.70
C LEU A 294 13.23 -22.38 -26.40
N ILE A 295 13.85 -22.13 -25.25
CA ILE A 295 13.23 -22.39 -23.95
C ILE A 295 12.74 -21.05 -23.40
N PRO A 296 11.43 -20.76 -23.48
CA PRO A 296 10.89 -19.54 -22.88
C PRO A 296 10.99 -19.59 -21.36
N GLY A 297 11.30 -18.43 -20.77
CA GLY A 297 11.36 -18.26 -19.33
C GLY A 297 10.96 -16.85 -18.93
N TYR A 298 10.88 -16.64 -17.64
CA TYR A 298 10.57 -15.34 -17.05
C TYR A 298 11.49 -15.09 -15.87
N MET A 299 11.71 -13.82 -15.55
CA MET A 299 12.17 -13.45 -14.23
C MET A 299 11.01 -13.67 -13.25
N ARG A 300 11.28 -14.36 -12.13
CA ARG A 300 10.24 -14.75 -11.18
C ARG A 300 9.50 -13.53 -10.60
N PRO A 301 8.15 -13.54 -10.56
CA PRO A 301 7.35 -12.46 -9.98
C PRO A 301 7.24 -12.50 -8.44
N GLU A 302 7.62 -13.63 -7.84
CA GLU A 302 7.63 -13.95 -6.40
C GLU A 302 8.73 -15.00 -6.12
N THR A 303 8.99 -15.32 -4.86
CA THR A 303 9.98 -16.35 -4.46
C THR A 303 9.36 -17.69 -4.08
N ALA A 304 8.08 -17.73 -3.71
CA ALA A 304 7.32 -18.91 -3.27
C ALA A 304 7.42 -20.12 -4.22
N GLN A 305 7.36 -19.91 -5.54
CA GLN A 305 7.43 -21.01 -6.53
C GLN A 305 8.70 -21.85 -6.38
N GLY A 306 9.83 -21.25 -6.01
CA GLY A 306 11.08 -21.96 -5.76
C GLY A 306 10.98 -22.94 -4.59
N ILE A 307 10.23 -22.57 -3.55
CA ILE A 307 9.96 -23.44 -2.40
C ILE A 307 9.03 -24.58 -2.81
N PHE A 308 7.94 -24.28 -3.54
CA PHE A 308 6.96 -25.30 -3.93
C PHE A 308 7.54 -26.40 -4.81
N VAL A 309 8.37 -26.05 -5.81
CA VAL A 309 9.00 -27.07 -6.68
C VAL A 309 9.99 -27.96 -5.91
N ASN A 310 10.53 -27.49 -4.79
CA ASN A 310 11.44 -28.23 -3.92
C ASN A 310 10.73 -28.87 -2.70
N PHE A 311 9.39 -28.83 -2.62
CA PHE A 311 8.64 -29.31 -1.46
C PHE A 311 9.01 -30.74 -1.05
N LYS A 312 9.19 -31.64 -2.01
CA LYS A 312 9.53 -33.05 -1.73
C LYS A 312 10.86 -33.18 -0.98
N ASP A 313 11.88 -32.44 -1.41
CA ASP A 313 13.21 -32.49 -0.80
C ASP A 313 13.22 -31.81 0.57
N LEU A 314 12.49 -30.70 0.71
CA LEU A 314 12.31 -30.01 1.99
C LEU A 314 11.54 -30.85 3.01
N TYR A 315 10.47 -31.51 2.58
CA TYR A 315 9.69 -32.42 3.42
C TYR A 315 10.53 -33.62 3.87
N TYR A 316 11.32 -34.19 2.95
CA TYR A 316 12.25 -35.26 3.28
C TYR A 316 13.31 -34.81 4.28
N TYR A 317 13.91 -33.62 4.08
CA TYR A 317 14.88 -33.03 4.98
C TYR A 317 14.30 -32.81 6.39
N ASN A 318 13.02 -32.42 6.48
CA ASN A 318 12.29 -32.32 7.74
C ASN A 318 11.85 -33.69 8.32
N GLY A 319 12.36 -34.80 7.79
CA GLY A 319 12.07 -36.14 8.27
C GLY A 319 10.65 -36.64 7.95
N ASN A 320 10.04 -36.11 6.88
CA ASN A 320 8.67 -36.42 6.45
C ASN A 320 7.62 -36.14 7.52
N LYS A 321 7.72 -34.98 8.19
CA LYS A 321 6.77 -34.55 9.23
C LYS A 321 6.25 -33.16 8.94
N LEU A 322 4.98 -32.96 9.31
CA LEU A 322 4.33 -31.66 9.38
C LEU A 322 4.11 -31.29 10.87
N PRO A 323 4.00 -29.99 11.19
CA PRO A 323 4.24 -28.86 10.29
C PRO A 323 5.74 -28.62 10.05
N PHE A 324 6.06 -27.88 8.97
CA PHE A 324 7.39 -27.30 8.76
C PHE A 324 7.29 -26.03 7.91
N ALA A 325 8.27 -25.15 8.03
CA ALA A 325 8.35 -23.95 7.21
C ALA A 325 9.64 -23.92 6.40
N ALA A 326 9.52 -23.38 5.19
CA ALA A 326 10.66 -22.99 4.38
C ALA A 326 10.59 -21.49 4.10
N ALA A 327 11.75 -20.86 3.98
CA ALA A 327 11.86 -19.43 3.79
C ALA A 327 12.77 -19.12 2.61
N GLN A 328 12.50 -18.04 1.89
CA GLN A 328 13.37 -17.55 0.84
C GLN A 328 13.49 -16.03 0.88
N ILE A 329 14.73 -15.55 0.79
CA ILE A 329 15.03 -14.12 0.65
C ILE A 329 15.67 -13.90 -0.71
N GLY A 330 15.08 -13.06 -1.56
CA GLY A 330 15.62 -12.86 -2.90
C GLY A 330 14.95 -11.74 -3.69
N GLN A 331 15.45 -11.47 -4.89
CA GLN A 331 14.79 -10.53 -5.79
C GLN A 331 13.55 -11.18 -6.41
N ALA A 332 12.51 -10.37 -6.60
CA ALA A 332 11.36 -10.66 -7.43
C ALA A 332 11.15 -9.49 -8.41
N PHE A 333 10.66 -9.82 -9.60
CA PHE A 333 10.65 -8.92 -10.73
C PHE A 333 9.22 -8.78 -11.24
N ARG A 334 8.68 -7.57 -11.13
CA ARG A 334 7.45 -7.16 -11.83
C ARG A 334 7.84 -6.12 -12.85
N ASN A 335 7.19 -6.09 -14.01
CA ASN A 335 7.48 -5.22 -15.15
C ASN A 335 7.07 -3.75 -14.89
N GLU A 336 7.35 -3.29 -13.67
CA GLU A 336 7.12 -1.98 -13.08
C GLU A 336 8.20 -1.68 -12.03
N PHE A 337 8.66 -2.69 -11.29
CA PHE A 337 9.65 -2.54 -10.22
C PHE A 337 10.35 -3.87 -9.87
N VAL A 338 11.53 -3.76 -9.29
CA VAL A 338 12.29 -4.91 -8.75
C VAL A 338 12.42 -4.77 -7.25
N ASN A 339 11.94 -5.77 -6.51
CA ASN A 339 11.93 -5.74 -5.05
C ASN A 339 12.69 -6.92 -4.46
N SER A 340 13.25 -6.70 -3.27
CA SER A 340 13.75 -7.80 -2.42
C SER A 340 12.61 -8.28 -1.54
N LEU A 341 12.21 -9.53 -1.71
CA LEU A 341 11.18 -10.18 -0.91
C LEU A 341 11.83 -11.13 0.11
N ALA A 342 11.11 -11.35 1.20
CA ALA A 342 11.38 -12.37 2.19
C ALA A 342 10.06 -13.10 2.44
N GLU A 343 9.92 -14.30 1.88
CA GLU A 343 8.68 -15.09 1.92
C GLU A 343 8.89 -16.37 2.74
N ILE A 344 7.81 -16.82 3.36
CA ILE A 344 7.74 -18.02 4.20
C ILE A 344 6.58 -18.85 3.72
N GLU A 345 6.85 -20.11 3.40
CA GLU A 345 5.82 -21.12 3.15
C GLU A 345 5.76 -22.05 4.36
N HIS A 346 4.70 -21.93 5.15
CA HIS A 346 4.48 -22.77 6.32
C HIS A 346 3.48 -23.89 5.99
N PHE A 347 3.98 -25.10 5.87
CA PHE A 347 3.21 -26.30 5.53
C PHE A 347 2.64 -26.93 6.81
N VAL A 348 1.33 -27.09 6.85
CA VAL A 348 0.58 -27.64 8.00
C VAL A 348 -0.36 -28.75 7.57
N ASP A 349 -0.78 -29.58 8.53
CA ASP A 349 -1.88 -30.52 8.31
C ASP A 349 -3.19 -29.72 8.14
N PRO A 350 -3.96 -29.92 7.05
CA PRO A 350 -5.24 -29.22 6.89
C PRO A 350 -6.26 -29.50 8.00
N GLN A 351 -6.13 -30.64 8.72
CA GLN A 351 -7.00 -31.02 9.83
C GLN A 351 -6.53 -30.45 11.18
N ASP A 352 -5.28 -30.00 11.28
CA ASP A 352 -4.71 -29.37 12.49
C ASP A 352 -3.93 -28.11 12.13
N LYS A 353 -4.61 -26.96 12.32
CA LYS A 353 -4.06 -25.61 12.14
C LYS A 353 -3.87 -24.88 13.48
N SER A 354 -3.63 -25.65 14.55
CA SER A 354 -3.17 -25.10 15.82
C SER A 354 -1.72 -24.61 15.71
N HIS A 355 -1.28 -23.74 16.62
CA HIS A 355 0.12 -23.34 16.67
C HIS A 355 0.64 -23.35 18.10
N PRO A 356 1.68 -24.13 18.42
CA PRO A 356 2.10 -24.36 19.81
C PRO A 356 2.53 -23.06 20.53
N LYS A 357 3.09 -22.10 19.78
CA LYS A 357 3.53 -20.79 20.29
C LYS A 357 2.47 -19.69 20.21
N PHE A 358 1.22 -19.97 19.80
CA PHE A 358 0.20 -18.92 19.65
C PHE A 358 -0.07 -18.15 20.96
N SER A 359 -0.01 -18.85 22.10
CA SER A 359 -0.21 -18.25 23.42
C SER A 359 0.78 -17.11 23.74
N GLU A 360 1.95 -17.07 23.10
CA GLU A 360 2.97 -16.02 23.31
C GLU A 360 2.55 -14.69 22.71
N VAL A 361 1.72 -14.71 21.66
CA VAL A 361 1.29 -13.52 20.91
C VAL A 361 -0.19 -13.17 21.11
N ALA A 362 -0.98 -14.05 21.75
CA ALA A 362 -2.43 -13.91 21.88
C ALA A 362 -2.89 -12.60 22.55
N ASN A 363 -2.06 -12.01 23.41
CA ASN A 363 -2.38 -10.75 24.11
C ASN A 363 -2.01 -9.49 23.31
N LEU A 364 -1.36 -9.61 22.14
CA LEU A 364 -1.04 -8.48 21.29
C LEU A 364 -2.31 -7.89 20.66
N GLU A 365 -2.38 -6.57 20.59
CA GLU A 365 -3.52 -5.85 20.04
C GLU A 365 -3.16 -5.20 18.71
N PHE A 366 -3.94 -5.49 17.67
CA PHE A 366 -3.70 -5.00 16.31
C PHE A 366 -4.87 -4.17 15.82
N LEU A 367 -4.59 -3.18 14.97
CA LEU A 367 -5.60 -2.49 14.19
C LEU A 367 -6.03 -3.40 13.02
N MET A 368 -7.13 -4.14 13.20
CA MET A 368 -7.62 -5.13 12.25
C MET A 368 -8.75 -4.56 11.39
N PHE A 369 -8.81 -4.97 10.13
CA PHE A 369 -9.85 -4.53 9.19
C PHE A 369 -10.60 -5.72 8.57
N PRO A 370 -11.54 -6.33 9.30
CA PRO A 370 -12.31 -7.48 8.81
C PRO A 370 -13.12 -7.16 7.56
N ARG A 371 -13.38 -8.18 6.72
CA ARG A 371 -14.12 -8.06 5.46
C ARG A 371 -15.49 -7.38 5.66
N GLU A 372 -16.22 -7.75 6.71
CA GLU A 372 -17.55 -7.21 7.00
C GLU A 372 -17.52 -5.71 7.27
N GLU A 373 -16.45 -5.23 7.92
CA GLU A 373 -16.26 -3.79 8.19
C GLU A 373 -15.86 -3.04 6.92
N GLN A 374 -15.04 -3.65 6.04
CA GLN A 374 -14.70 -3.10 4.73
C GLN A 374 -15.96 -2.90 3.86
N MET A 375 -16.82 -3.91 3.78
CA MET A 375 -18.04 -3.86 2.98
C MET A 375 -19.10 -2.91 3.55
N SER A 376 -19.09 -2.65 4.86
CA SER A 376 -20.03 -1.74 5.51
C SER A 376 -19.52 -0.31 5.67
N GLY A 377 -18.34 0.01 5.08
CA GLY A 377 -17.75 1.35 5.13
C GLY A 377 -17.31 1.79 6.54
N LYS A 378 -17.15 0.84 7.47
CA LYS A 378 -16.64 1.11 8.82
C LYS A 378 -15.11 1.09 8.80
N SER A 379 -14.46 1.70 9.79
CA SER A 379 -12.99 1.66 9.90
C SER A 379 -12.52 0.42 10.65
N ALA A 380 -11.23 0.13 10.46
CA ALA A 380 -10.48 -0.84 11.24
C ALA A 380 -10.61 -0.59 12.76
N LYS A 381 -10.63 -1.67 13.53
CA LYS A 381 -10.79 -1.66 15.00
C LYS A 381 -9.58 -2.30 15.66
N ARG A 382 -9.23 -1.83 16.86
CA ARG A 382 -8.22 -2.52 17.68
C ARG A 382 -8.84 -3.76 18.30
N ILE A 383 -8.21 -4.91 18.09
CA ILE A 383 -8.69 -6.20 18.57
C ILE A 383 -7.49 -7.01 19.09
N PRO A 384 -7.55 -7.56 20.31
CA PRO A 384 -6.57 -8.53 20.79
C PRO A 384 -6.56 -9.77 19.90
N LEU A 385 -5.37 -10.29 19.59
CA LEU A 385 -5.20 -11.38 18.65
C LEU A 385 -5.90 -12.68 19.10
N GLY A 386 -5.85 -13.00 20.39
CA GLY A 386 -6.58 -14.12 20.98
C GLY A 386 -8.10 -13.99 20.84
N GLU A 387 -8.63 -12.77 21.01
CA GLU A 387 -10.04 -12.48 20.78
C GLU A 387 -10.39 -12.66 19.29
N ALA A 388 -9.55 -12.15 18.39
CA ALA A 388 -9.75 -12.26 16.95
C ALA A 388 -9.80 -13.71 16.46
N VAL A 389 -8.92 -14.59 16.97
CA VAL A 389 -8.95 -16.03 16.66
C VAL A 389 -10.19 -16.69 17.26
N SER A 390 -10.51 -16.44 18.53
CA SER A 390 -11.68 -17.03 19.20
C SER A 390 -13.02 -16.68 18.52
N LYS A 391 -13.11 -15.50 17.91
CA LYS A 391 -14.29 -15.00 17.17
C LYS A 391 -14.29 -15.40 15.69
N GLY A 392 -13.26 -16.09 15.21
CA GLY A 392 -13.12 -16.47 13.80
C GLY A 392 -12.83 -15.31 12.85
N ILE A 393 -12.46 -14.12 13.37
CA ILE A 393 -11.98 -12.99 12.56
C ILE A 393 -10.63 -13.37 11.94
N VAL A 394 -9.76 -14.00 12.72
CA VAL A 394 -8.59 -14.74 12.25
C VAL A 394 -8.95 -16.22 12.29
N ASN A 395 -8.78 -16.92 11.18
CA ASN A 395 -9.40 -18.24 11.00
C ASN A 395 -8.84 -19.34 11.93
N ASN A 396 -7.56 -19.27 12.30
CA ASN A 396 -6.91 -20.29 13.13
C ASN A 396 -5.67 -19.72 13.85
N GLU A 397 -5.13 -20.51 14.79
CA GLU A 397 -3.97 -20.12 15.60
C GLU A 397 -2.69 -19.97 14.78
N THR A 398 -2.48 -20.75 13.73
CA THR A 398 -1.31 -20.60 12.85
C THR A 398 -1.29 -19.24 12.17
N LEU A 399 -2.41 -18.82 11.56
CA LEU A 399 -2.52 -17.46 10.99
C LEU A 399 -2.38 -16.39 12.07
N GLY A 400 -2.98 -16.60 13.24
CA GLY A 400 -2.83 -15.70 14.38
C GLY A 400 -1.37 -15.54 14.77
N TYR A 401 -0.62 -16.64 14.89
CA TYR A 401 0.78 -16.62 15.26
C TYR A 401 1.63 -15.77 14.32
N PHE A 402 1.50 -15.98 13.01
CA PHE A 402 2.23 -15.21 12.00
C PHE A 402 1.79 -13.75 11.87
N ILE A 403 0.56 -13.38 12.28
CA ILE A 403 0.16 -11.97 12.42
C ILE A 403 0.83 -11.34 13.65
N GLY A 404 0.97 -12.12 14.72
CA GLY A 404 1.55 -11.67 15.98
C GLY A 404 3.08 -11.46 15.93
N ARG A 405 3.77 -12.28 15.15
CA ARG A 405 5.21 -12.21 14.88
C ARG A 405 5.53 -11.15 13.84
#